data_AF-A0AAN5KPZ0-F1
#
_entry.id   AF-A0AAN5KPZ0-F1
#
_cell.length_a   1.000
_cell.length_b   1.000
_cell.length_c   1.000
_cell.angle_alpha   90.00
_cell.angle_beta   90.00
_cell.angle_gamma   90.00
#
_symmetry.space_group_name_H-M   'P 1'
#
loop_
_entity.id
_entity.type
_entity.pdbx_description
1 polymer ?
#
loop_
_entity_poly.entity_id
_entity_poly.type
_entity_poly.pdbx_seq_one_letter_code
_entity_poly.pdbx_strand_id
1 'polypeptide(L)'
;MVLECNPRATSGIHLVAQSKAWCRAFLGEKIDEIKMGDMEARAAKFSIILLNSIHALKKKQLLGFIADLRKAKDTLFNIKDLAPVLTQQLCIIEIICRCIKWKIPPEIAYTFDLEWNGEPKSCE
;
A
#
# COMPACT_ATOMS: atom_id res chain seq x y z
N MET A 1 5.23 7.54 25.32
CA MET A 1 5.19 6.60 24.18
C MET A 1 5.75 7.33 22.98
N VAL A 2 6.97 7.00 22.54
CA VAL A 2 7.53 7.55 21.31
C VAL A 2 6.98 6.69 20.18
N LEU A 3 6.12 7.26 19.33
CA LEU A 3 5.74 6.61 18.08
C LEU A 3 6.96 6.61 17.16
N GLU A 4 7.21 5.48 16.51
CA GLU A 4 8.20 5.38 15.43
C GLU A 4 7.92 6.47 14.37
N CYS A 5 8.94 7.24 14.02
CA CYS A 5 8.86 8.17 12.91
C CYS A 5 9.39 7.47 11.66
N ASN A 6 8.54 7.31 10.64
CA ASN A 6 8.98 6.93 9.30
C ASN A 6 9.35 8.22 8.56
N PRO A 7 10.64 8.58 8.39
CA PRO A 7 11.06 9.82 7.71
C PRO A 7 10.83 9.76 6.19
N ARG A 8 9.95 8.86 5.74
CA ARG A 8 9.56 8.60 4.35
C ARG A 8 8.05 8.66 4.24
N ALA A 9 7.55 9.01 3.06
CA ALA A 9 6.12 8.89 2.78
C ALA A 9 5.68 7.43 3.00
N THR A 10 4.72 7.22 3.90
CA THR A 10 4.12 5.92 4.12
C THR A 10 2.96 5.73 3.16
N SER A 11 2.53 4.47 2.98
CA SER A 11 1.43 4.14 2.09
C SER A 11 0.19 5.00 2.38
N GLY A 12 -0.10 5.35 3.64
CA GLY A 12 -1.25 6.17 4.04
C GLY A 12 -1.39 7.54 3.35
N ILE A 13 -0.33 8.05 2.69
CA ILE A 13 -0.40 9.29 1.91
C ILE A 13 -1.45 9.24 0.78
N HIS A 14 -1.76 8.06 0.24
CA HIS A 14 -2.76 7.93 -0.84
C HIS A 14 -4.16 8.39 -0.43
N LEU A 15 -4.48 8.33 0.86
CA LEU A 15 -5.77 8.77 1.41
C LEU A 15 -5.94 10.29 1.28
N VAL A 16 -4.83 11.02 1.36
CA VAL A 16 -4.81 12.48 1.39
C VAL A 16 -4.16 13.10 0.15
N ALA A 17 -3.74 12.28 -0.82
CA ALA A 17 -2.98 12.68 -2.00
C ALA A 17 -3.69 13.69 -2.91
N GLN A 18 -5.01 13.83 -2.80
CA GLN A 18 -5.77 14.84 -3.55
C GLN A 18 -5.61 16.25 -2.96
N SER A 19 -5.19 16.35 -1.70
CA SER A 19 -5.02 17.62 -1.02
C SER A 19 -3.64 18.22 -1.32
N LYS A 20 -3.63 19.34 -2.04
CA LYS A 20 -2.43 20.17 -2.25
C LYS A 20 -1.91 20.79 -0.95
N ALA A 21 -2.67 20.72 0.14
CA ALA A 21 -2.22 21.17 1.45
C ALA A 21 -0.94 20.44 1.88
N TRP A 22 -0.82 19.13 1.62
CA TRP A 22 0.38 18.38 2.00
C TRP A 22 1.65 18.90 1.35
N CYS A 23 1.64 19.14 0.04
CA CYS A 23 2.80 19.70 -0.65
C CYS A 23 3.18 21.09 -0.09
N ARG A 24 2.19 21.93 0.20
CA ARG A 24 2.40 23.25 0.82
C ARG A 24 3.00 23.14 2.23
N ALA A 25 2.63 22.10 2.98
CA ALA A 25 3.13 21.85 4.34
C ALA A 25 4.63 21.58 4.31
N PHE A 26 5.05 20.72 3.38
CA PHE A 26 6.44 20.38 3.16
C PHE A 26 7.28 21.59 2.71
N LEU A 27 6.66 22.57 2.07
CA LEU A 27 7.30 23.83 1.66
C LEU A 27 7.32 24.90 2.77
N GLY A 28 6.82 24.60 3.97
CA GLY A 28 6.80 25.52 5.11
C GLY A 28 5.70 26.58 5.04
N GLU A 29 4.72 26.43 4.14
CA GLU A 29 3.58 27.34 4.08
C GLU A 29 2.64 27.08 5.27
N LYS A 30 2.07 28.16 5.82
CA LYS A 30 1.05 28.07 6.87
C LYS A 30 -0.24 27.57 6.24
N ILE A 31 -0.72 26.40 6.67
CA ILE A 31 -1.93 25.79 6.13
C ILE A 31 -3.03 25.87 7.18
N ASP A 32 -4.21 26.32 6.76
CA ASP A 32 -5.44 26.11 7.51
C ASP A 32 -5.80 24.62 7.55
N GLU A 33 -6.58 24.23 8.55
CA GLU A 33 -6.97 22.84 8.85
C GLU A 33 -7.34 22.02 7.60
N ILE A 34 -6.72 20.84 7.44
CA ILE A 34 -7.01 19.94 6.31
C ILE A 34 -8.36 19.26 6.58
N LYS A 35 -9.42 19.72 5.93
CA LYS A 35 -10.71 19.05 5.96
C LYS A 35 -10.65 17.76 5.16
N MET A 36 -10.78 16.64 5.86
CA MET A 36 -10.83 15.28 5.28
C MET A 36 -12.15 14.99 4.55
N GLY A 37 -13.15 15.86 4.67
CA GLY A 37 -14.55 15.62 4.27
C GLY A 37 -14.81 15.43 2.78
N ASP A 38 -13.92 15.91 1.90
CA ASP A 38 -14.12 15.87 0.45
C ASP A 38 -13.29 14.77 -0.25
N MET A 39 -12.66 13.87 0.52
CA MET A 39 -11.77 12.87 -0.06
C MET A 39 -12.54 11.71 -0.68
N GLU A 40 -12.32 11.48 -1.98
CA GLU A 40 -12.86 10.29 -2.66
C GLU A 40 -12.31 9.01 -2.02
N ALA A 41 -13.17 8.01 -1.82
CA ALA A 41 -12.74 6.69 -1.37
C ALA A 41 -11.71 6.10 -2.34
N ARG A 42 -10.53 5.74 -1.85
CA ARG A 42 -9.45 5.12 -2.63
C ARG A 42 -9.11 3.74 -2.10
N ALA A 43 -8.78 2.82 -3.00
CA ALA A 43 -8.40 1.46 -2.66
C ALA A 43 -7.30 0.94 -3.60
N ALA A 44 -6.38 0.13 -3.07
CA ALA A 44 -5.55 -0.76 -3.88
C ALA A 44 -6.42 -1.97 -4.29
N LYS A 45 -7.25 -1.81 -5.33
CA LYS A 45 -8.35 -2.76 -5.59
C LYS A 45 -7.87 -4.16 -5.82
N PHE A 46 -6.77 -4.34 -6.56
CA PHE A 46 -6.18 -5.66 -6.79
C PHE A 46 -5.89 -6.40 -5.48
N SER A 47 -5.23 -5.73 -4.54
CA SER A 47 -4.90 -6.30 -3.22
C SER A 47 -6.14 -6.60 -2.40
N ILE A 48 -7.14 -5.69 -2.41
CA ILE A 48 -8.41 -5.90 -1.70
C ILE A 48 -9.16 -7.11 -2.27
N ILE A 49 -9.22 -7.27 -3.60
CA ILE A 49 -9.84 -8.40 -4.29
C ILE A 49 -9.13 -9.70 -3.92
N LEU A 50 -7.80 -9.72 -3.99
CA LEU A 50 -7.00 -10.90 -3.71
C LEU A 50 -7.20 -11.40 -2.27
N LEU A 51 -7.23 -10.47 -1.30
CA LEU A 51 -7.31 -10.82 0.12
C LEU A 51 -8.74 -11.09 0.61
N ASN A 52 -9.76 -10.41 0.06
CA ASN A 52 -11.10 -10.41 0.65
C ASN A 52 -12.18 -11.11 -0.19
N SER A 53 -11.92 -11.47 -1.45
CA SER A 53 -12.92 -12.10 -2.33
C SER A 53 -13.48 -13.41 -1.76
N ILE A 54 -12.61 -14.28 -1.24
CA ILE A 54 -13.01 -15.55 -0.61
C ILE A 54 -13.84 -15.29 0.65
N HIS A 55 -13.43 -14.31 1.47
CA HIS A 55 -14.14 -13.92 2.67
C HIS A 55 -15.55 -13.40 2.34
N ALA A 56 -15.66 -12.50 1.37
CA ALA A 56 -16.92 -11.93 0.92
C ALA A 56 -17.87 -13.01 0.37
N LEU A 57 -17.33 -14.00 -0.35
CA LEU A 57 -18.10 -15.14 -0.83
C LEU A 57 -18.62 -16.01 0.32
N LYS A 58 -17.73 -16.41 1.26
CA LYS A 58 -18.10 -17.22 2.43
C LYS A 58 -19.16 -16.55 3.30
N LYS A 59 -19.13 -15.22 3.40
CA LYS A 59 -20.09 -14.42 4.17
C LYS A 59 -21.34 -14.02 3.37
N LYS A 60 -21.48 -14.43 2.11
CA LYS A 60 -22.60 -14.06 1.22
C LYS A 60 -22.77 -12.54 1.06
N GLN A 61 -21.68 -11.78 1.15
CA GLN A 61 -21.64 -10.32 1.04
C GLN A 61 -21.05 -9.85 -0.30
N LEU A 62 -20.97 -10.73 -1.29
CA LEU A 62 -20.29 -10.46 -2.56
C LEU A 62 -20.86 -9.23 -3.30
N LEU A 63 -22.18 -9.03 -3.28
CA LEU A 63 -22.80 -7.88 -3.94
C LEU A 63 -22.40 -6.55 -3.29
N GLY A 64 -22.39 -6.49 -1.96
CA GLY A 64 -21.92 -5.32 -1.21
C GLY A 64 -20.44 -5.05 -1.46
N PHE A 65 -19.62 -6.09 -1.41
CA PHE A 65 -18.20 -6.00 -1.73
C PHE A 65 -17.93 -5.43 -3.13
N ILE A 66 -18.66 -5.88 -4.14
CA ILE A 66 -18.55 -5.36 -5.51
C ILE A 66 -19.03 -3.90 -5.57
N ALA A 67 -20.11 -3.54 -4.88
CA ALA A 67 -20.61 -2.17 -4.83
C ALA A 67 -19.56 -1.22 -4.21
N ASP A 68 -18.91 -1.62 -3.13
CA ASP A 68 -17.85 -0.86 -2.47
C ASP A 68 -16.62 -0.71 -3.38
N LEU A 69 -16.20 -1.79 -4.04
CA LEU A 69 -15.10 -1.76 -5.01
C LEU A 69 -15.38 -0.86 -6.22
N ARG A 70 -16.64 -0.75 -6.65
CA ARG A 70 -17.04 0.17 -7.72
C ARG A 70 -17.01 1.62 -7.26
N LYS A 71 -17.44 1.89 -6.03
CA LYS A 71 -17.44 3.24 -5.44
C LYS A 71 -16.02 3.77 -5.20
N ALA A 72 -15.10 2.91 -4.80
CA ALA A 72 -13.71 3.30 -4.58
C ALA A 72 -12.97 3.56 -5.90
N LYS A 73 -12.08 4.54 -5.93
CA LYS A 73 -11.12 4.78 -7.01
C LYS A 73 -9.89 3.92 -6.79
N ASP A 74 -9.35 3.34 -7.86
CA ASP A 74 -8.12 2.56 -7.74
C ASP A 74 -6.92 3.51 -7.53
N THR A 75 -6.03 3.16 -6.60
CA THR A 75 -4.87 3.97 -6.25
C THR A 75 -3.71 3.81 -7.23
N LEU A 76 -3.61 2.64 -7.88
CA LEU A 76 -2.50 2.29 -8.78
C LEU A 76 -2.88 2.43 -10.26
N PHE A 77 -4.16 2.32 -10.61
CA PHE A 77 -4.60 2.45 -12.00
C PHE A 77 -4.62 3.91 -12.47
N ASN A 78 -3.84 4.19 -13.51
CA ASN A 78 -3.86 5.45 -14.25
C ASN A 78 -3.74 5.16 -15.75
N ILE A 79 -4.68 5.66 -16.56
CA ILE A 79 -4.66 5.41 -18.01
C ILE A 79 -3.43 6.02 -18.71
N LYS A 80 -2.85 7.07 -18.13
CA LYS A 80 -1.63 7.71 -18.64
C LYS A 80 -0.34 7.03 -18.17
N ASP A 81 -0.45 6.14 -17.18
CA ASP A 81 0.68 5.42 -16.61
C ASP A 81 0.23 4.05 -16.08
N LEU A 82 0.34 3.06 -16.96
CA LEU A 82 -0.04 1.67 -16.65
C LEU A 82 1.11 0.88 -16.00
N ALA A 83 2.32 1.44 -15.92
CA ALA A 83 3.48 0.72 -15.41
C ALA A 83 3.23 0.19 -13.98
N PRO A 84 2.71 0.97 -13.01
CA PRO A 84 2.43 0.47 -11.65
C PRO A 84 1.49 -0.73 -11.63
N VAL A 85 0.48 -0.74 -12.51
CA VAL A 85 -0.50 -1.82 -12.60
C VAL A 85 0.11 -3.10 -13.13
N LEU A 86 1.10 -3.01 -14.03
CA LEU A 86 1.78 -4.15 -14.65
C LEU A 86 2.97 -4.67 -13.84
N THR A 87 3.66 -3.77 -13.13
CA THR A 87 4.81 -4.13 -12.30
C THR A 87 4.37 -4.76 -10.99
N GLN A 88 3.15 -4.50 -10.51
CA GLN A 88 2.64 -5.09 -9.28
C GLN A 88 2.67 -6.63 -9.32
N GLN A 89 2.32 -7.24 -10.46
CA GLN A 89 2.32 -8.69 -10.64
C GLN A 89 3.75 -9.22 -10.69
N LEU A 90 4.67 -8.48 -11.33
CA LEU A 90 6.09 -8.82 -11.32
C LEU A 90 6.66 -8.82 -9.91
N CYS A 91 6.30 -7.84 -9.07
CA CYS A 91 6.71 -7.81 -7.67
C CYS A 91 6.17 -9.02 -6.89
N ILE A 92 4.92 -9.41 -7.11
CA ILE A 92 4.33 -10.60 -6.46
C ILE A 92 5.05 -11.88 -6.90
N ILE A 93 5.32 -12.03 -8.21
CA ILE A 93 6.05 -13.17 -8.75
C ILE A 93 7.45 -13.24 -8.14
N GLU A 94 8.13 -12.11 -8.05
CA GLU A 94 9.47 -12.00 -7.46
C GLU A 94 9.46 -12.44 -5.98
N ILE A 95 8.50 -11.97 -5.18
CA ILE A 95 8.33 -12.39 -3.78
C ILE A 95 8.09 -13.90 -3.70
N ILE A 96 7.20 -14.44 -4.53
CA ILE A 96 6.92 -15.89 -4.58
C ILE A 96 8.19 -16.68 -4.95
N CYS A 97 8.95 -16.22 -5.95
CA CYS A 97 10.22 -16.83 -6.34
C CYS A 97 11.23 -16.84 -5.19
N ARG A 98 11.31 -15.76 -4.39
CA ARG A 98 12.15 -15.72 -3.18
C ARG A 98 11.68 -16.71 -2.12
N CYS A 99 10.38 -16.75 -1.84
CA CYS A 99 9.81 -17.72 -0.89
C CYS A 99 10.19 -19.15 -1.27
N ILE A 100 10.08 -19.50 -2.56
CA ILE A 100 10.41 -20.85 -3.04
C ILE A 100 11.91 -21.10 -2.99
N LYS A 101 12.73 -20.17 -3.51
CA LYS A 101 14.19 -20.31 -3.61
C LYS A 101 14.84 -20.44 -2.24
N TRP A 102 14.40 -19.64 -1.27
CA TRP A 102 15.01 -19.57 0.06
C TRP A 102 14.20 -20.27 1.14
N LYS A 103 13.04 -20.84 0.81
CA LYS A 103 12.12 -21.51 1.75
C LYS A 103 11.75 -20.63 2.94
N ILE A 104 11.56 -19.35 2.69
CA ILE A 104 11.18 -18.36 3.69
C ILE A 104 9.69 -18.02 3.58
N PRO A 105 9.05 -17.61 4.70
CA PRO A 105 7.69 -17.11 4.67
C PRO A 105 7.57 -15.83 3.83
N PRO A 106 6.41 -15.58 3.18
CA PRO A 106 6.16 -14.35 2.42
C PRO A 106 6.46 -13.08 3.20
N GLU A 107 6.17 -13.08 4.50
CA GLU A 107 6.40 -11.95 5.39
C GLU A 107 7.86 -11.52 5.45
N ILE A 108 8.78 -12.48 5.49
CA ILE A 108 10.22 -12.22 5.46
C ILE A 108 10.67 -11.85 4.05
N ALA A 109 10.10 -12.50 3.03
CA ALA A 109 10.49 -12.25 1.64
C ALA A 109 10.18 -10.81 1.19
N TYR A 110 9.03 -10.23 1.59
CA TYR A 110 8.67 -8.87 1.20
C TYR A 110 9.36 -7.79 2.04
N THR A 111 9.81 -8.09 3.26
CA THR A 111 10.56 -7.14 4.12
C THR A 111 12.07 -7.30 4.05
N PHE A 112 12.57 -8.28 3.29
CA PHE A 112 13.98 -8.60 3.22
C PHE A 112 14.88 -7.39 2.96
N ASP A 113 14.46 -6.49 2.06
CA ASP A 113 15.20 -5.26 1.71
C ASP A 113 14.78 -4.02 2.53
N LEU A 114 13.76 -4.16 3.40
CA LEU A 114 13.25 -3.08 4.27
C LEU A 114 13.87 -3.11 5.66
N GLU A 115 14.19 -4.30 6.18
CA GLU A 115 14.70 -4.48 7.53
C GLU A 115 16.23 -4.40 7.56
N TRP A 116 16.76 -3.43 8.30
CA TRP A 116 18.19 -3.43 8.67
C TRP A 116 18.38 -4.26 9.94
N ASN A 117 19.00 -5.43 9.81
CA ASN A 117 19.25 -6.36 10.92
C ASN A 117 20.57 -6.08 11.68
N GLY A 118 21.20 -4.93 11.45
CA GLY A 118 22.54 -4.63 12.00
C GLY A 118 23.67 -5.17 11.12
N GLU A 119 24.90 -4.87 11.52
CA GLU A 119 26.08 -5.48 10.90
C GLU A 119 26.16 -6.98 11.26
N PRO A 120 26.60 -7.85 10.33
CA PRO A 120 26.90 -9.22 10.67
C PRO A 120 27.97 -9.22 11.76
N LYS A 121 27.68 -9.84 12.91
CA LYS A 121 28.65 -9.98 13.99
C LYS A 121 29.89 -10.67 13.41
N SER A 122 31.04 -9.99 13.46
CA SER A 122 32.32 -10.60 13.16
C SER A 122 32.46 -11.85 14.04
N CYS A 123 32.77 -12.98 13.42
CA CYS A 123 33.20 -14.16 14.17
C CYS A 123 34.51 -13.80 14.88
N GLU A 124 34.43 -13.48 16.17
CA GLU A 124 35.54 -13.59 17.12
C GLU A 124 35.64 -15.02 17.64
#